data_AF-A0A418GMT1-F1
#
_entry.id   AF-A0A418GMT1-F1
#
_cell.length_a   1.000
_cell.length_b   1.000
_cell.length_c   1.000
_cell.angle_alpha   90.00
_cell.angle_beta   90.00
_cell.angle_gamma   90.00
#
_symmetry.space_group_name_H-M   'P 1'
#
loop_
_entity.id
_entity.type
_entity.pdbx_description
1 polymer ?
#
loop_
_entity_poly.entity_id
_entity_poly.type
_entity_poly.pdbx_seq_one_letter_code
_entity_poly.pdbx_strand_id
1 'polypeptide(L)' 'ISSSIESSLGLTQLARIAAWLTPDTIPGLDTLDLMQAQQVRRWPGSPLPLVDVDALERLL' A
#
# COMPACT_ATOMS: atom_id res chain seq x y z
N ILE A 1 0.70 -5.25 -13.35
CA ILE A 1 -0.04 -4.99 -12.08
C ILE A 1 0.02 -3.49 -11.82
N SER A 2 -1.12 -2.87 -11.50
CA SER A 2 -1.27 -1.42 -11.38
C SER A 2 -2.12 -1.08 -10.15
N SER A 3 -1.87 0.09 -9.57
CA SER A 3 -2.65 0.68 -8.49
C SER A 3 -3.98 1.25 -8.98
N SER A 4 -5.00 1.17 -8.12
CA SER A 4 -6.26 1.92 -8.20
C SER A 4 -6.42 2.92 -7.04
N ILE A 5 -5.28 3.42 -6.52
CA ILE A 5 -5.20 4.31 -5.35
C ILE A 5 -5.58 3.56 -4.05
N GLU A 6 -5.09 2.32 -3.91
CA GLU A 6 -5.21 1.58 -2.66
C GLU A 6 -4.44 2.25 -1.51
N SER A 7 -4.80 1.93 -0.27
CA SER A 7 -3.99 2.26 0.90
C SER A 7 -2.64 1.52 0.89
N SER A 8 -1.73 1.93 1.76
CA SER A 8 -0.41 1.28 1.91
C SER A 8 -0.49 -0.24 2.13
N LEU A 9 -1.52 -0.74 2.84
CA LEU A 9 -1.74 -2.18 2.98
C LEU A 9 -1.99 -2.86 1.62
N GLY A 10 -2.89 -2.31 0.80
CA GLY A 10 -3.17 -2.83 -0.54
C GLY A 10 -1.97 -2.72 -1.47
N LEU A 11 -1.26 -1.58 -1.46
CA LEU A 11 -0.06 -1.38 -2.28
C LEU A 11 1.04 -2.41 -1.97
N THR A 12 1.29 -2.72 -0.69
CA THR A 12 2.27 -3.76 -0.34
C THR A 12 1.84 -5.16 -0.77
N GLN A 13 0.54 -5.46 -0.83
CA GLN A 13 0.04 -6.70 -1.41
C GLN A 13 0.26 -6.72 -2.92
N LEU A 14 -0.06 -5.64 -3.63
CA LEU A 14 0.19 -5.51 -5.06
C LEU A 14 1.69 -5.64 -5.40
N ALA A 15 2.57 -5.06 -4.58
CA ALA A 15 4.02 -5.20 -4.74
C ALA A 15 4.47 -6.67 -4.63
N ARG A 16 3.92 -7.43 -3.65
CA ARG A 16 4.18 -8.87 -3.52
C ARG A 16 3.63 -9.68 -4.69
N ILE A 17 2.42 -9.35 -5.16
CA ILE A 17 1.81 -10.02 -6.32
C ILE A 17 2.62 -9.72 -7.58
N ALA A 18 3.10 -8.50 -7.76
CA ALA A 18 3.95 -8.12 -8.89
C ALA A 18 5.28 -8.86 -8.88
N ALA A 19 5.94 -8.92 -7.73
CA ALA A 19 7.17 -9.70 -7.58
C ALA A 19 6.94 -11.20 -7.86
N TRP A 20 5.75 -11.74 -7.56
CA TRP A 20 5.42 -13.14 -7.81
C TRP A 20 5.06 -13.44 -9.27
N LEU A 21 4.14 -12.66 -9.85
CA LEU A 21 3.52 -12.98 -11.14
C LEU A 21 4.18 -12.27 -12.32
N THR A 22 4.83 -11.14 -12.08
CA THR A 22 5.46 -10.32 -13.13
C THR A 22 6.86 -9.85 -12.67
N PRO A 23 7.78 -10.78 -12.35
CA PRO A 23 9.07 -10.42 -11.73
C PRO A 23 9.94 -9.51 -12.61
N ASP A 24 9.81 -9.64 -13.94
CA ASP A 24 10.57 -8.84 -14.91
C ASP A 24 9.83 -7.57 -15.36
N THR A 25 8.73 -7.21 -14.70
CA THR A 25 7.93 -6.02 -15.03
C THR A 25 7.74 -5.15 -13.80
N ILE A 26 8.21 -3.90 -13.89
CA ILE A 26 8.00 -2.90 -12.84
C ILE A 26 6.49 -2.60 -12.72
N PRO A 27 5.88 -2.72 -11.53
CA PRO A 27 4.45 -2.45 -11.36
C PRO A 27 4.16 -0.95 -11.22
N GLY A 28 2.99 -0.51 -11.68
CA GLY A 28 2.54 0.88 -11.57
C GLY A 28 1.92 1.18 -10.21
N LEU A 29 2.73 1.34 -9.16
CA LEU A 29 2.27 1.49 -7.76
C LEU A 29 2.55 2.87 -7.14
N ASP A 30 3.00 3.83 -7.94
CA ASP A 30 3.42 5.17 -7.50
C ASP A 30 2.22 6.11 -7.26
N THR A 31 1.36 5.74 -6.30
CA THR A 31 0.15 6.49 -5.94
C THR A 31 0.08 6.83 -4.46
N LEU A 32 1.00 6.31 -3.63
CA LEU A 32 0.96 6.52 -2.19
C LEU A 32 1.12 7.99 -1.80
N ASP A 33 1.92 8.74 -2.55
CA ASP A 33 2.18 10.16 -2.28
C ASP A 33 0.97 11.07 -2.56
N LEU A 34 -0.11 10.52 -3.12
CA LEU A 34 -1.41 11.20 -3.21
C LEU A 34 -2.18 11.18 -1.88
N MET A 35 -1.76 10.34 -0.93
CA MET A 35 -2.40 10.17 0.37
C MET A 35 -1.71 10.99 1.47
N GLN A 36 -2.42 11.24 2.56
CA GLN A 36 -1.88 11.92 3.75
C GLN A 36 -1.38 10.94 4.82
N ALA A 37 -1.78 9.67 4.76
CA ALA A 37 -1.43 8.67 5.76
C ALA A 37 -1.42 7.26 5.18
N GLN A 38 -0.63 6.40 5.81
CA GLN A 38 -0.59 4.96 5.64
C GLN A 38 -1.54 4.31 6.65
N GLN A 39 -2.04 3.11 6.35
CA GLN A 39 -2.92 2.38 7.26
C GLN A 39 -2.46 0.94 7.41
N VAL A 40 -2.36 0.46 8.66
CA VAL A 40 -2.07 -0.92 9.10
C VAL A 40 -0.67 -1.43 8.74
N ARG A 41 -0.21 -1.27 7.49
CA ARG A 41 1.11 -1.71 7.03
C ARG A 41 1.83 -0.59 6.29
N ARG A 42 3.11 -0.39 6.61
CA ARG A 42 3.96 0.61 5.96
C ARG A 42 4.43 0.15 4.59
N TRP A 43 4.43 1.08 3.64
CA TRP A 43 5.27 1.04 2.47
C TRP A 43 6.73 1.38 2.86
N PRO A 44 7.71 0.54 2.49
CA PRO A 44 9.11 0.78 2.85
C PRO A 44 9.60 2.15 2.38
N GLY A 45 10.22 2.91 3.28
CA GLY A 45 10.79 4.23 2.98
C GLY A 45 9.79 5.39 2.90
N SER A 46 8.47 5.14 3.00
CA SER A 46 7.49 6.23 3.00
C SER A 46 7.53 7.02 4.33
N PRO A 47 7.60 8.37 4.28
CA PRO A 47 7.61 9.22 5.47
C PRO A 47 6.20 9.49 6.03
N LEU A 48 5.14 9.08 5.31
CA LEU A 48 3.76 9.33 5.73
C LEU A 48 3.46 8.66 7.08
N PRO A 49 2.67 9.31 7.95
CA PRO A 49 2.28 8.74 9.24
C PRO A 49 1.51 7.43 9.04
N LEU A 50 1.67 6.48 9.97
CA LEU A 50 0.93 5.22 9.96
C LEU A 50 -0.22 5.27 10.97
N VAL A 51 -1.44 5.06 10.48
CA VAL A 51 -2.63 4.81 11.30
C VAL A 51 -2.68 3.31 11.64
N ASP A 52 -2.69 3.01 12.93
CA ASP A 52 -2.79 1.65 13.44
C ASP A 52 -4.22 1.10 13.31
N VAL A 53 -4.38 -0.22 13.34
CA VAL A 53 -5.69 -0.89 13.23
C VAL A 53 -6.64 -0.46 14.36
N ASP A 54 -6.11 -0.21 15.55
CA ASP A 54 -6.90 0.21 16.73
C ASP A 54 -7.52 1.61 16.57
N ALA A 55 -7.01 2.41 15.64
CA ALA A 55 -7.54 3.74 15.32
C ALA A 55 -8.61 3.72 14.21
N LEU A 56 -8.89 2.56 13.61
CA LEU A 56 -9.89 2.41 12.55
C LEU A 56 -11.27 2.05 13.13
N GLU A 57 -12.34 2.45 12.45
CA GLU A 57 -13.70 2.05 12.80
C GLU A 57 -13.87 0.53 12.64
N ARG A 58 -14.34 -0.13 13.70
CA ARG A 58 -14.64 -1.57 13.70
C ARG A 58 -16.12 -1.79 13.43
N LEU A 59 -16.42 -2.64 12.46
CA LEU A 59 -17.79 -2.98 12.06
C LEU A 59 -18.27 -4.35 12.60
N LEU A 60 -17.36 -5.16 13.17
CA LEU A 60 -17.59 -6.50 13.75
C LEU A 60 -16.94 -6.63 15.11
#